data_AF-A0A962N6M6-F1
#
_entry.id   AF-A0A962N6M6-F1
#
_cell.length_a   1.000
_cell.length_b   1.000
_cell.length_c   1.000
_cell.angle_alpha   90.00
_cell.angle_beta   90.00
_cell.angle_gamma   90.00
#
_symmetry.space_group_name_H-M   'P 1'
#
loop_
_entity.id
_entity.type
_entity.pdbx_description
1 polymer ?
#
loop_
_entity_poly.entity_id
_entity_poly.type
_entity_poly.pdbx_seq_one_letter_code
_entity_poly.pdbx_strand_id
1 'polypeptide(L)'
;MTTRPTVLSLSLALALGTLAGLPLQANAQPDPAPQQEGDDNDRAPSKPETLGEVTVTARRRAESAEDVPVAVSAFEASDLVELQASNLDNLQGAVPNLNIVQGRGSANSVNVFIRGIGQPDALQTFDPGVGIYVDDVYYSRINGALFSLFDVARIEVLRGPQGTLYGKNSTGGAIKLVTKDGVTEPESSLEFVAGDYGRLEGRLYSAMPLGDTASISFAAAITDNDGYIEDPVTGKDYNSDGLEAFRTKLSWSPTDSFSASFSLDYTHQDNPLTLGRPEAPLVQVDLALGPQILLLPDAGEYDFETRTSFPRDFGQRLRHRGVSANLQWDLSDSWLLKSITAKRWLNTSSYIDIDASELELGDVLVSVD
;
A
#
# COMPACT_ATOMS: atom_id res chain seq x y z
N MET A 1 33.17 23.73 13.44
CA MET A 1 32.19 24.79 13.77
C MET A 1 31.89 25.55 12.48
N THR A 2 30.98 25.03 11.67
CA THR A 2 30.43 25.67 10.46
C THR A 2 29.10 24.96 10.18
N THR A 3 28.06 25.42 10.86
CA THR A 3 26.67 25.01 10.68
C THR A 3 26.17 25.54 9.33
N ARG A 4 25.81 24.64 8.42
CA ARG A 4 24.96 24.96 7.26
C ARG A 4 23.56 24.43 7.54
N PRO A 5 22.52 25.28 7.56
CA PRO A 5 21.15 24.80 7.63
C PRO A 5 20.78 24.28 6.24
N THR A 6 20.49 23.00 6.11
CA THR A 6 19.80 22.43 4.95
C THR A 6 18.34 22.83 5.05
N VAL A 7 17.99 23.94 4.41
CA VAL A 7 16.60 24.33 4.19
C VAL A 7 16.04 23.34 3.17
N LEU A 8 15.18 22.43 3.63
CA LEU A 8 14.36 21.57 2.80
C LEU A 8 13.37 22.48 2.06
N SER A 9 13.64 22.73 0.78
CA SER A 9 12.77 23.54 -0.08
C SER A 9 11.55 22.71 -0.49
N LEU A 10 10.54 22.70 0.37
CA LEU A 10 9.21 22.18 0.06
C LEU A 10 8.54 23.13 -0.94
N SER A 11 8.66 22.83 -2.24
CA SER A 11 8.04 23.60 -3.32
C SER A 11 7.02 22.73 -4.06
N LEU A 12 5.92 22.38 -3.40
CA LEU A 12 4.72 21.94 -4.14
C LEU A 12 3.64 23.01 -3.98
N ALA A 13 3.63 23.93 -4.94
CA ALA A 13 2.61 24.95 -5.07
C ALA A 13 1.27 24.27 -5.41
N LEU A 14 0.45 24.03 -4.38
CA LEU A 14 -0.93 23.63 -4.52
C LEU A 14 -1.72 24.85 -5.05
N ALA A 15 -1.86 24.94 -6.37
CA ALA A 15 -2.75 25.93 -7.00
C ALA A 15 -4.20 25.50 -6.77
N LEU A 16 -4.78 25.84 -5.61
CA LEU A 16 -6.22 25.80 -5.41
C LEU A 16 -6.87 26.88 -6.28
N GLY A 17 -7.40 26.45 -7.42
CA GLY A 17 -8.36 27.22 -8.19
C GLY A 17 -9.59 27.49 -7.33
N THR A 18 -9.85 28.77 -7.11
CA THR A 18 -11.03 29.31 -6.42
C THR A 18 -12.32 28.91 -7.15
N LEU A 19 -13.08 27.97 -6.58
CA LEU A 19 -14.49 27.78 -6.93
C LEU A 19 -15.34 28.55 -5.92
N ALA A 20 -15.97 29.61 -6.44
CA ALA A 20 -16.77 30.57 -5.73
C ALA A 20 -18.16 30.01 -5.35
N GLY A 21 -18.57 30.27 -4.11
CA GLY A 21 -19.91 30.73 -3.75
C GLY A 21 -21.09 29.77 -3.92
N LEU A 22 -21.48 29.12 -2.82
CA LEU A 22 -22.87 28.70 -2.59
C LEU A 22 -23.35 29.25 -1.23
N PRO A 23 -24.51 29.93 -1.17
CA PRO A 23 -25.04 30.49 0.07
C PRO A 23 -25.67 29.39 0.93
N LEU A 24 -25.26 29.37 2.20
CA LEU A 24 -25.85 28.57 3.27
C LEU A 24 -27.22 29.17 3.62
N GLN A 25 -28.32 28.54 3.20
CA GLN A 25 -29.66 28.88 3.68
C GLN A 25 -29.95 28.12 4.98
N ALA A 26 -30.16 28.88 6.04
CA ALA A 26 -30.68 28.42 7.32
C ALA A 26 -32.21 28.30 7.26
N ASN A 27 -32.73 27.13 7.64
CA ASN A 27 -34.10 26.80 8.04
C ASN A 27 -34.03 25.37 8.61
N ALA A 28 -34.76 24.92 9.63
CA ALA A 28 -35.70 25.51 10.56
C ALA A 28 -35.77 24.56 11.78
N GLN A 29 -36.35 25.05 12.87
CA GLN A 29 -36.57 24.38 14.15
C GLN A 29 -37.31 23.03 14.03
N PRO A 30 -36.97 21.99 14.80
CA PRO A 30 -37.69 20.71 14.78
C PRO A 30 -39.02 20.82 15.55
N ASP A 31 -40.13 20.47 14.89
CA ASP A 31 -41.41 20.19 15.55
C ASP A 31 -41.39 18.80 16.21
N PRO A 32 -42.18 18.59 17.28
CA PRO A 32 -42.14 17.35 18.07
C PRO A 32 -42.86 16.19 17.37
N ALA A 33 -42.28 15.00 17.53
CA ALA A 33 -42.80 13.75 16.98
C ALA A 33 -44.19 13.37 17.54
N PRO A 34 -45.11 12.83 16.72
CA PRO A 34 -46.27 12.10 17.21
C PRO A 34 -45.87 10.69 17.68
N GLN A 35 -46.34 10.32 18.86
CA GLN A 35 -46.32 8.94 19.37
C GLN A 35 -47.26 8.07 18.53
N GLN A 36 -46.79 6.91 18.07
CA GLN A 36 -47.64 5.84 17.56
C GLN A 36 -47.60 4.64 18.52
N GLU A 37 -48.79 4.34 19.05
CA GLU A 37 -49.15 3.14 19.78
C GLU A 37 -48.93 1.88 18.91
N GLY A 38 -48.60 0.78 19.57
CA GLY A 38 -48.14 -0.44 18.94
C GLY A 38 -49.19 -1.16 18.09
N ASP A 39 -48.70 -1.76 17.01
CA ASP A 39 -49.32 -2.91 16.38
C ASP A 39 -48.26 -4.00 16.26
N ASP A 40 -48.40 -5.01 17.11
CA ASP A 40 -47.46 -6.10 17.36
C ASP A 40 -47.92 -7.31 16.53
N ASN A 41 -47.74 -7.29 15.20
CA ASN A 41 -47.99 -8.47 14.35
C ASN A 41 -47.48 -8.41 12.90
N ASP A 42 -46.24 -7.97 12.65
CA ASP A 42 -45.61 -8.23 11.34
C ASP A 42 -44.09 -8.49 11.46
N ARG A 43 -43.73 -9.55 12.18
CA ARG A 43 -42.42 -10.20 11.99
C ARG A 43 -42.49 -11.12 10.78
N ALA A 44 -42.52 -10.51 9.59
CA ALA A 44 -42.04 -11.20 8.40
C ALA A 44 -40.59 -11.64 8.69
N PRO A 45 -40.22 -12.91 8.42
CA PRO A 45 -38.85 -13.35 8.62
C PRO A 45 -37.96 -12.42 7.78
N SER A 46 -37.03 -11.74 8.45
CA SER A 46 -35.94 -11.06 7.77
C SER A 46 -35.38 -12.04 6.76
N LYS A 47 -35.50 -11.71 5.47
CA LYS A 47 -34.72 -12.38 4.43
C LYS A 47 -33.28 -12.43 4.98
N PRO A 48 -32.60 -13.60 4.96
CA PRO A 48 -31.18 -13.59 5.24
C PRO A 48 -30.58 -12.48 4.39
N GLU A 49 -29.79 -11.59 4.99
CA GLU A 49 -28.89 -10.74 4.21
C GLU A 49 -28.18 -11.70 3.27
N THR A 50 -28.59 -11.68 2.00
CA THR A 50 -27.87 -12.35 0.94
C THR A 50 -26.49 -11.73 1.00
N LEU A 51 -25.50 -12.53 1.40
CA LEU A 51 -24.09 -12.22 1.20
C LEU A 51 -23.99 -11.60 -0.20
N GLY A 52 -23.55 -10.34 -0.27
CA GLY A 52 -23.44 -9.63 -1.53
C GLY A 52 -22.62 -10.48 -2.51
N GLU A 53 -23.04 -10.54 -3.77
CA GLU A 53 -22.29 -11.23 -4.80
C GLU A 53 -20.96 -10.50 -5.03
N VAL A 54 -19.88 -11.01 -4.43
CA VAL A 54 -18.56 -10.40 -4.55
C VAL A 54 -18.01 -10.68 -5.94
N THR A 55 -17.92 -9.65 -6.77
CA THR A 55 -17.38 -9.77 -8.13
C THR A 55 -15.86 -9.68 -8.09
N VAL A 56 -15.20 -10.69 -8.65
CA VAL A 56 -13.74 -10.76 -8.76
C VAL A 56 -13.29 -10.89 -10.20
N THR A 57 -12.07 -10.45 -10.47
CA THR A 57 -11.39 -10.68 -11.75
C THR A 57 -10.26 -11.70 -11.61
N ALA A 58 -10.40 -12.66 -10.70
CA ALA A 58 -9.38 -13.66 -10.37
C ALA A 58 -8.86 -14.40 -11.61
N ARG A 59 -9.71 -14.63 -12.63
CA ARG A 59 -9.31 -15.22 -13.92
C ARG A 59 -9.18 -14.20 -15.07
N ARG A 60 -8.92 -12.94 -14.73
CA ARG A 60 -8.89 -11.77 -15.63
C ARG A 60 -10.20 -11.45 -16.35
N ARG A 61 -11.29 -12.13 -16.00
CA ARG A 61 -12.69 -11.84 -16.38
C ARG A 61 -13.53 -11.64 -15.11
N ALA A 62 -14.54 -10.80 -15.17
CA ALA A 62 -15.44 -10.54 -14.04
C ALA A 62 -16.35 -11.75 -13.80
N GLU A 63 -16.37 -12.27 -12.57
CA GLU A 63 -17.15 -13.43 -12.14
C GLU A 63 -17.48 -13.33 -10.65
N SER A 64 -18.53 -14.00 -10.19
CA SER A 64 -18.77 -14.21 -8.77
C SER A 64 -17.63 -14.98 -8.13
N ALA A 65 -17.19 -14.56 -6.94
CA ALA A 65 -16.17 -15.25 -6.16
C ALA A 65 -16.54 -16.72 -5.85
N GLU A 66 -17.83 -17.03 -5.75
CA GLU A 66 -18.34 -18.38 -5.49
C GLU A 66 -18.13 -19.34 -6.69
N ASP A 67 -18.15 -18.80 -7.91
CA ASP A 67 -18.01 -19.56 -9.15
C ASP A 67 -16.55 -19.78 -9.57
N VAL A 68 -15.61 -19.07 -8.94
CA VAL A 68 -14.20 -19.23 -9.27
C VAL A 68 -13.65 -20.51 -8.60
N PRO A 69 -13.14 -21.49 -9.37
CA PRO A 69 -12.64 -22.75 -8.82
C PRO A 69 -11.22 -22.62 -8.23
N VAL A 70 -10.92 -21.49 -7.57
CA VAL A 70 -9.66 -21.23 -6.86
C VAL A 70 -9.97 -20.61 -5.51
N ALA A 71 -9.08 -20.81 -4.52
CA ALA A 71 -9.25 -20.21 -3.21
C ALA A 71 -8.96 -18.70 -3.28
N VAL A 72 -10.03 -17.90 -3.32
CA VAL A 72 -9.96 -16.43 -3.35
C VAL A 72 -10.47 -15.88 -2.02
N SER A 73 -9.79 -14.84 -1.53
CA SER A 73 -10.32 -13.92 -0.53
C SER A 73 -10.43 -12.57 -1.21
N ALA A 74 -11.60 -11.94 -1.18
CA ALA A 74 -11.82 -10.65 -1.80
C ALA A 74 -12.38 -9.68 -0.75
N PHE A 75 -11.92 -8.44 -0.81
CA PHE A 75 -12.31 -7.35 0.08
C PHE A 75 -12.69 -6.15 -0.77
N GLU A 76 -13.93 -5.70 -0.67
CA GLU A 76 -14.38 -4.45 -1.31
C GLU A 76 -13.94 -3.24 -0.48
N ALA A 77 -14.08 -2.04 -1.06
CA ALA A 77 -13.67 -0.81 -0.39
C ALA A 77 -14.33 -0.63 1.00
N SER A 78 -15.59 -1.03 1.17
CA SER A 78 -16.28 -1.00 2.48
C SER A 78 -15.63 -1.92 3.50
N ASP A 79 -15.24 -3.13 3.10
CA ASP A 79 -14.58 -4.10 3.98
C ASP A 79 -13.24 -3.55 4.46
N LEU A 80 -12.49 -2.88 3.57
CA LEU A 80 -11.22 -2.26 3.91
C LEU A 80 -11.38 -1.12 4.94
N VAL A 81 -12.45 -0.34 4.82
CA VAL A 81 -12.77 0.71 5.79
C VAL A 81 -13.17 0.11 7.14
N GLU A 82 -13.99 -0.95 7.17
CA GLU A 82 -14.40 -1.64 8.38
C GLU A 82 -13.22 -2.32 9.10
N LEU A 83 -12.28 -2.87 8.34
CA LEU A 83 -11.03 -3.43 8.86
C LEU A 83 -10.03 -2.36 9.31
N GLN A 84 -10.32 -1.09 9.06
CA GLN A 84 -9.37 0.03 9.20
C GLN A 84 -8.05 -0.27 8.46
N ALA A 85 -8.16 -0.98 7.32
CA ALA A 85 -7.03 -1.38 6.51
C ALA A 85 -6.57 -0.19 5.66
N SER A 86 -5.62 0.56 6.21
CA SER A 86 -4.93 1.64 5.50
C SER A 86 -3.88 1.09 4.52
N ASN A 87 -3.39 -0.13 4.78
CA ASN A 87 -2.32 -0.78 4.06
C ASN A 87 -2.51 -2.28 3.83
N LEU A 88 -1.64 -2.87 2.99
CA LEU A 88 -1.75 -4.28 2.62
C LEU A 88 -1.45 -5.24 3.77
N ASP A 89 -0.55 -4.87 4.69
CA ASP A 89 -0.24 -5.62 5.91
C ASP A 89 -1.42 -5.70 6.88
N ASN A 90 -2.35 -4.73 6.88
CA ASN A 90 -3.59 -4.82 7.66
C ASN A 90 -4.53 -5.94 7.18
N LEU A 91 -4.30 -6.54 6.00
CA LEU A 91 -5.04 -7.73 5.56
C LEU A 91 -4.55 -9.01 6.26
N GLN A 92 -3.43 -8.97 6.98
CA GLN A 92 -2.99 -10.08 7.81
C GLN A 92 -4.03 -10.36 8.90
N GLY A 93 -4.35 -11.64 9.09
CA GLY A 93 -5.41 -12.07 10.00
C GLY A 93 -6.78 -12.17 9.31
N ALA A 94 -7.10 -11.31 8.35
CA ALA A 94 -8.31 -11.41 7.53
C ALA A 94 -8.18 -12.49 6.42
N VAL A 95 -6.97 -12.71 5.90
CA VAL A 95 -6.70 -13.73 4.89
C VAL A 95 -6.04 -14.97 5.49
N PRO A 96 -6.65 -16.18 5.36
CA PRO A 96 -6.05 -17.37 5.96
C PRO A 96 -4.76 -17.79 5.25
N ASN A 97 -3.72 -18.05 6.05
CA ASN A 97 -2.37 -18.41 5.62
C ASN A 97 -1.64 -17.33 4.80
N LEU A 98 -2.03 -16.06 4.93
CA LEU A 98 -1.28 -14.91 4.45
C LEU A 98 -0.36 -14.41 5.58
N ASN A 99 0.90 -14.20 5.26
CA ASN A 99 1.85 -13.53 6.14
C ASN A 99 2.61 -12.49 5.33
N ILE A 100 2.52 -11.24 5.76
CA ILE A 100 3.24 -10.11 5.19
C ILE A 100 4.19 -9.66 6.29
N VAL A 101 5.46 -9.48 5.96
CA VAL A 101 6.44 -8.99 6.92
C VAL A 101 7.26 -7.92 6.24
N GLN A 102 7.60 -6.89 6.98
CA GLN A 102 8.52 -5.88 6.52
C GLN A 102 9.87 -6.51 6.12
N GLY A 103 10.48 -5.97 5.06
CA GLY A 103 11.83 -6.34 4.63
C GLY A 103 12.85 -6.03 5.73
N ARG A 104 13.87 -6.88 5.84
CA ARG A 104 14.88 -6.75 6.90
C ARG A 104 15.58 -5.40 6.79
N GLY A 105 15.45 -4.59 7.84
CA GLY A 105 16.05 -3.25 7.94
C GLY A 105 15.66 -2.29 6.81
N SER A 106 14.48 -2.50 6.21
CA SER A 106 13.93 -1.63 5.16
C SER A 106 12.49 -1.25 5.49
N ALA A 107 12.20 0.05 5.65
CA ALA A 107 10.86 0.60 5.84
C ALA A 107 10.00 0.58 4.57
N ASN A 108 10.61 0.28 3.42
CA ASN A 108 9.88 0.30 2.15
C ASN A 108 10.08 -0.89 1.25
N SER A 109 10.26 -2.06 1.86
CA SER A 109 10.08 -3.34 1.20
C SER A 109 9.30 -4.30 2.09
N VAL A 110 8.61 -5.28 1.50
CA VAL A 110 7.96 -6.37 2.24
C VAL A 110 8.19 -7.72 1.59
N ASN A 111 8.08 -8.74 2.43
CA ASN A 111 8.06 -10.13 2.06
C ASN A 111 6.66 -10.68 2.26
N VAL A 112 6.08 -11.22 1.19
CA VAL A 112 4.73 -11.78 1.21
C VAL A 112 4.84 -13.29 1.07
N PHE A 113 4.15 -13.99 1.97
CA PHE A 113 4.04 -15.44 2.00
C PHE A 113 2.58 -15.85 1.98
N ILE A 114 2.26 -16.83 1.14
CA ILE A 114 0.95 -17.50 1.14
C ILE A 114 1.20 -18.99 1.29
N ARG A 115 0.60 -19.61 2.32
CA ARG A 115 0.80 -21.03 2.67
C ARG A 115 2.30 -21.39 2.82
N GLY A 116 3.09 -20.47 3.39
CA GLY A 116 4.52 -20.64 3.61
C GLY A 116 5.39 -20.47 2.36
N ILE A 117 4.81 -20.20 1.19
CA ILE A 117 5.54 -19.94 -0.05
C ILE A 117 5.62 -18.42 -0.27
N GLY A 118 6.83 -17.90 -0.41
CA GLY A 118 7.09 -16.47 -0.59
C GLY A 118 8.56 -16.20 -0.87
N GLN A 119 9.00 -14.95 -0.67
CA GLN A 119 10.42 -14.59 -0.74
C GLN A 119 10.98 -14.39 0.68
N PRO A 120 12.06 -15.08 1.07
CA PRO A 120 12.62 -14.95 2.42
C PRO A 120 13.32 -13.60 2.64
N ASP A 121 13.66 -12.90 1.55
CA ASP A 121 14.37 -11.64 1.58
C ASP A 121 13.85 -10.70 0.48
N ALA A 122 13.90 -9.40 0.75
CA ALA A 122 13.41 -8.35 -0.15
C ALA A 122 14.49 -7.87 -1.14
N LEU A 123 15.56 -8.64 -1.31
CA LEU A 123 16.67 -8.33 -2.20
C LEU A 123 16.22 -8.33 -3.67
N GLN A 124 16.76 -7.41 -4.46
CA GLN A 124 16.45 -7.30 -5.88
C GLN A 124 16.84 -8.55 -6.68
N THR A 125 17.71 -9.41 -6.17
CA THR A 125 18.14 -10.63 -6.86
C THR A 125 17.17 -11.81 -6.68
N PHE A 126 16.16 -11.68 -5.82
CA PHE A 126 15.13 -12.70 -5.62
C PHE A 126 13.88 -12.41 -6.45
N ASP A 127 13.29 -13.48 -7.00
CA ASP A 127 11.97 -13.44 -7.60
C ASP A 127 10.92 -13.80 -6.54
N PRO A 128 9.85 -12.99 -6.36
CA PRO A 128 8.84 -13.25 -5.35
C PRO A 128 8.04 -14.51 -5.66
N GLY A 129 7.77 -15.31 -4.64
CA GLY A 129 6.88 -16.47 -4.72
C GLY A 129 5.39 -16.11 -4.81
N VAL A 130 5.03 -14.89 -4.40
CA VAL A 130 3.67 -14.34 -4.46
C VAL A 130 3.69 -13.07 -5.29
N GLY A 131 2.91 -13.03 -6.37
CA GLY A 131 2.90 -11.90 -7.29
C GLY A 131 1.94 -10.81 -6.84
N ILE A 132 2.35 -9.55 -6.90
CA ILE A 132 1.46 -8.41 -6.66
C ILE A 132 1.12 -7.74 -7.98
N TYR A 133 -0.16 -7.43 -8.16
CA TYR A 133 -0.69 -6.80 -9.35
C TYR A 133 -1.53 -5.59 -8.97
N VAL A 134 -1.32 -4.46 -9.66
CA VAL A 134 -2.23 -3.31 -9.61
C VAL A 134 -2.83 -3.16 -10.99
N ASP A 135 -4.16 -3.19 -11.08
CA ASP A 135 -4.88 -3.16 -12.37
C ASP A 135 -4.26 -4.13 -13.38
N ASP A 136 -4.09 -5.39 -12.98
CA ASP A 136 -3.52 -6.48 -13.80
C ASP A 136 -2.03 -6.35 -14.19
N VAL A 137 -1.37 -5.24 -13.85
CA VAL A 137 0.06 -5.00 -14.09
C VAL A 137 0.89 -5.60 -12.95
N TYR A 138 1.85 -6.44 -13.30
CA TYR A 138 2.75 -7.06 -12.32
C TYR A 138 3.73 -6.03 -11.72
N TYR A 139 3.85 -6.04 -10.40
CA TYR A 139 4.85 -5.29 -9.65
C TYR A 139 5.94 -6.26 -9.19
N SER A 140 7.14 -6.10 -9.76
CA SER A 140 8.26 -7.03 -9.51
C SER A 140 8.80 -6.94 -8.09
N ARG A 141 8.68 -5.78 -7.47
CA ARG A 141 9.17 -5.50 -6.13
C ARG A 141 8.09 -4.78 -5.37
N ILE A 142 7.90 -5.21 -4.14
CA ILE A 142 6.83 -4.72 -3.28
C ILE A 142 7.43 -3.62 -2.43
N ASN A 143 7.67 -2.49 -3.09
CA ASN A 143 8.32 -1.34 -2.46
C ASN A 143 7.49 -0.06 -2.67
N GLY A 144 7.40 0.79 -1.64
CA GLY A 144 6.66 2.06 -1.66
C GLY A 144 5.13 1.94 -1.56
N ALA A 145 4.42 3.03 -1.89
CA ALA A 145 2.97 3.30 -1.76
C ALA A 145 1.95 2.28 -2.33
N LEU A 146 2.39 1.10 -2.75
CA LEU A 146 1.50 -0.06 -2.91
C LEU A 146 0.72 -0.39 -1.63
N PHE A 147 1.15 0.15 -0.49
CA PHE A 147 0.50 0.06 0.81
C PHE A 147 -0.52 1.15 1.11
N SER A 148 -0.86 2.08 0.21
CA SER A 148 -1.95 3.02 0.51
C SER A 148 -3.19 2.58 -0.26
N LEU A 149 -4.21 2.08 0.45
CA LEU A 149 -5.41 1.47 -0.14
C LEU A 149 -6.52 2.47 -0.51
N PHE A 150 -6.18 3.75 -0.64
CA PHE A 150 -7.15 4.85 -0.65
C PHE A 150 -7.94 5.03 -1.97
N ASP A 151 -7.41 4.54 -3.10
CA ASP A 151 -8.09 4.56 -4.41
C ASP A 151 -8.48 3.15 -4.88
N VAL A 152 -8.47 2.18 -3.97
CA VAL A 152 -8.74 0.78 -4.26
C VAL A 152 -10.25 0.55 -4.22
N ALA A 153 -10.77 -0.07 -5.28
CA ALA A 153 -12.15 -0.56 -5.33
C ALA A 153 -12.26 -1.90 -4.59
N ARG A 154 -11.27 -2.78 -4.78
CA ARG A 154 -11.18 -4.06 -4.09
C ARG A 154 -9.78 -4.67 -4.11
N ILE A 155 -9.55 -5.61 -3.20
CA ILE A 155 -8.36 -6.45 -3.16
C ILE A 155 -8.76 -7.91 -3.31
N GLU A 156 -8.07 -8.63 -4.18
CA GLU A 156 -8.28 -10.07 -4.40
C GLU A 156 -6.99 -10.83 -4.06
N VAL A 157 -7.06 -11.78 -3.13
CA VAL A 157 -5.95 -12.64 -2.75
C VAL A 157 -6.23 -14.07 -3.22
N LEU A 158 -5.49 -14.48 -4.25
CA LEU A 158 -5.51 -15.82 -4.82
C LEU A 158 -4.49 -16.70 -4.10
N ARG A 159 -4.97 -17.76 -3.44
CA ARG A 159 -4.13 -18.63 -2.61
C ARG A 159 -3.79 -19.94 -3.32
N GLY A 160 -2.50 -20.17 -3.55
CA GLY A 160 -1.97 -21.32 -4.29
C GLY A 160 -1.47 -20.96 -5.70
N PRO A 161 -0.87 -21.91 -6.43
CA PRO A 161 -0.18 -21.60 -7.68
C PRO A 161 -1.07 -20.96 -8.75
N GLN A 162 -0.62 -19.82 -9.30
CA GLN A 162 -1.33 -19.04 -10.33
C GLN A 162 -0.53 -18.89 -11.64
N GLY A 163 0.36 -19.84 -11.94
CA GLY A 163 1.33 -19.75 -13.03
C GLY A 163 0.74 -19.51 -14.44
N THR A 164 -0.47 -20.02 -14.71
CA THR A 164 -1.10 -19.95 -16.04
C THR A 164 -1.55 -18.54 -16.44
N LEU A 165 -2.10 -17.76 -15.51
CA LEU A 165 -2.65 -16.42 -15.79
C LEU A 165 -1.76 -15.27 -15.29
N TYR A 166 -0.92 -15.55 -14.30
CA TYR A 166 -0.11 -14.55 -13.62
C TYR A 166 1.40 -14.74 -13.84
N GLY A 167 1.81 -15.89 -14.38
CA GLY A 167 3.19 -16.16 -14.79
C GLY A 167 4.07 -16.73 -13.68
N LYS A 168 5.39 -16.71 -13.91
CA LYS A 168 6.37 -17.47 -13.09
C LYS A 168 6.46 -17.06 -11.61
N ASN A 169 6.03 -15.84 -11.25
CA ASN A 169 6.21 -15.26 -9.91
C ASN A 169 4.93 -15.36 -9.07
N SER A 170 4.22 -16.48 -9.17
CA SER A 170 2.94 -16.70 -8.46
C SER A 170 2.77 -18.15 -8.00
N THR A 171 3.85 -18.78 -7.56
CA THR A 171 3.86 -20.16 -7.05
C THR A 171 3.07 -20.30 -5.75
N GLY A 172 3.18 -19.32 -4.85
CA GLY A 172 2.41 -19.27 -3.60
C GLY A 172 1.01 -18.68 -3.80
N GLY A 173 0.85 -17.81 -4.79
CA GLY A 173 -0.38 -17.07 -5.03
C GLY A 173 -0.18 -15.75 -5.75
N ALA A 174 -1.24 -14.96 -5.79
CA ALA A 174 -1.21 -13.59 -6.28
C ALA A 174 -2.11 -12.69 -5.41
N ILE A 175 -1.70 -11.45 -5.23
CA ILE A 175 -2.50 -10.38 -4.61
C ILE A 175 -2.76 -9.35 -5.70
N LYS A 176 -4.03 -8.99 -5.89
CA LYS A 176 -4.45 -8.01 -6.88
C LYS A 176 -5.13 -6.84 -6.20
N LEU A 177 -4.65 -5.65 -6.48
CA LEU A 177 -5.27 -4.39 -6.12
C LEU A 177 -5.97 -3.89 -7.37
N VAL A 178 -7.28 -3.72 -7.29
CA VAL A 178 -8.08 -3.16 -8.38
C VAL A 178 -8.49 -1.76 -7.97
N THR A 179 -8.03 -0.77 -8.72
CA THR A 179 -8.33 0.63 -8.44
C THR A 179 -9.70 1.00 -8.96
N LYS A 180 -10.33 2.01 -8.36
CA LYS A 180 -11.61 2.55 -8.83
C LYS A 180 -11.49 3.00 -10.31
N ASP A 181 -12.50 2.67 -11.10
CA ASP A 181 -12.60 3.01 -12.51
C ASP A 181 -14.04 3.32 -12.93
N GLY A 182 -14.20 3.90 -14.13
CA GLY A 182 -15.50 3.99 -14.77
C GLY A 182 -16.59 4.79 -14.05
N VAL A 183 -16.23 5.78 -13.22
CA VAL A 183 -17.23 6.56 -12.47
C VAL A 183 -18.23 7.27 -13.39
N THR A 184 -19.52 7.19 -13.06
CA THR A 184 -20.63 7.82 -13.80
C THR A 184 -21.06 9.15 -13.19
N GLU A 185 -20.70 9.39 -11.95
CA GLU A 185 -20.95 10.63 -11.21
C GLU A 185 -19.65 11.13 -10.58
N PRO A 186 -19.47 12.45 -10.38
CA PRO A 186 -18.33 12.96 -9.65
C PRO A 186 -18.23 12.37 -8.24
N GLU A 187 -17.08 11.81 -7.90
CA GLU A 187 -16.78 11.24 -6.59
C GLU A 187 -15.52 11.90 -6.04
N SER A 188 -15.48 12.22 -4.75
CA SER A 188 -14.25 12.68 -4.11
C SER A 188 -14.21 12.25 -2.66
N SER A 189 -13.02 11.90 -2.18
CA SER A 189 -12.74 11.63 -0.78
C SER A 189 -11.46 12.34 -0.36
N LEU A 190 -11.46 12.82 0.88
CA LEU A 190 -10.33 13.47 1.51
C LEU A 190 -10.24 12.96 2.94
N GLU A 191 -9.07 12.46 3.30
CA GLU A 191 -8.78 11.93 4.62
C GLU A 191 -7.53 12.62 5.17
N PHE A 192 -7.60 13.00 6.44
CA PHE A 192 -6.46 13.50 7.19
C PHE A 192 -6.32 12.68 8.46
N VAL A 193 -5.11 12.24 8.74
CA VAL A 193 -4.78 11.50 9.96
C VAL A 193 -3.70 12.28 10.70
N ALA A 194 -3.88 12.43 12.01
CA ALA A 194 -2.85 12.91 12.92
C ALA A 194 -2.65 11.84 14.01
N GLY A 195 -1.41 11.62 14.43
CA GLY A 195 -1.08 10.60 15.41
C GLY A 195 0.18 10.90 16.20
N ASP A 196 0.65 9.89 16.94
CA ASP A 196 1.87 9.97 17.75
C ASP A 196 3.11 10.22 16.87
N TYR A 197 4.20 10.67 17.51
CA TYR A 197 5.47 11.00 16.85
C TYR A 197 5.32 11.99 15.69
N GLY A 198 4.44 12.99 15.86
CA GLY A 198 4.20 14.01 14.85
C GLY A 198 3.55 13.51 13.57
N ARG A 199 2.98 12.29 13.56
CA ARG A 199 2.44 11.68 12.35
C ARG A 199 1.35 12.54 11.71
N LEU A 200 1.52 12.83 10.43
CA LEU A 200 0.55 13.47 9.58
C LEU A 200 0.38 12.68 8.28
N GLU A 201 -0.87 12.35 7.97
CA GLU A 201 -1.21 11.74 6.68
C GLU A 201 -2.30 12.56 5.98
N GLY A 202 -2.18 12.64 4.66
CA GLY A 202 -3.20 13.20 3.80
C GLY A 202 -3.45 12.26 2.63
N ARG A 203 -4.70 11.86 2.42
CA ARG A 203 -5.12 11.07 1.26
C ARG A 203 -6.23 11.80 0.53
N LEU A 204 -6.10 11.94 -0.77
CA LEU A 204 -7.08 12.58 -1.65
C LEU A 204 -7.39 11.66 -2.81
N TYR A 205 -8.67 11.40 -3.05
CA TYR A 205 -9.14 10.80 -4.29
C TYR A 205 -10.22 11.69 -4.90
N SER A 206 -10.19 11.86 -6.21
CA SER A 206 -11.21 12.59 -6.95
C SER A 206 -11.37 11.97 -8.32
N ALA A 207 -12.60 11.74 -8.74
CA ALA A 207 -12.93 11.20 -10.03
C ALA A 207 -14.14 11.91 -10.63
N MET A 208 -14.17 12.02 -11.94
CA MET A 208 -15.28 12.66 -12.65
C MET A 208 -15.51 12.01 -14.02
N PRO A 209 -16.78 11.90 -14.46
CA PRO A 209 -17.09 11.51 -15.82
C PRO A 209 -16.63 12.61 -16.82
N LEU A 210 -16.18 12.16 -17.99
CA LEU A 210 -15.80 12.97 -19.14
C LEU A 210 -16.77 12.66 -20.28
N GLY A 211 -17.99 13.18 -20.17
CA GLY A 211 -19.11 12.78 -21.01
C GLY A 211 -19.64 11.39 -20.63
N ASP A 212 -20.31 10.73 -21.56
CA ASP A 212 -21.05 9.48 -21.27
C ASP A 212 -20.18 8.22 -21.34
N THR A 213 -18.97 8.32 -21.90
CA THR A 213 -18.16 7.15 -22.27
C THR A 213 -16.78 7.11 -21.63
N ALA A 214 -16.40 8.14 -20.86
CA ALA A 214 -15.07 8.20 -20.25
C ALA A 214 -15.16 8.77 -18.84
N SER A 215 -14.13 8.50 -18.04
CA SER A 215 -13.94 9.14 -16.73
C SER A 215 -12.46 9.29 -16.42
N ILE A 216 -12.13 10.28 -15.61
CA ILE A 216 -10.78 10.51 -15.13
C ILE A 216 -10.77 10.49 -13.61
N SER A 217 -9.75 9.87 -13.03
CA SER A 217 -9.50 9.91 -11.60
C SER A 217 -8.08 10.38 -11.29
N PHE A 218 -7.94 11.03 -10.15
CA PHE A 218 -6.71 11.45 -9.54
C PHE A 218 -6.69 11.01 -8.08
N ALA A 219 -5.57 10.46 -7.66
CA ALA A 219 -5.35 9.94 -6.34
C ALA A 219 -3.99 10.45 -5.85
N ALA A 220 -3.90 10.95 -4.62
CA ALA A 220 -2.64 11.32 -3.99
C ALA A 220 -2.62 10.89 -2.51
N ALA A 221 -1.43 10.53 -2.03
CA ALA A 221 -1.19 10.23 -0.63
C ALA A 221 0.14 10.84 -0.18
N ILE A 222 0.13 11.45 0.99
CA ILE A 222 1.32 11.89 1.71
C ILE A 222 1.29 11.29 3.13
N THR A 223 2.45 10.84 3.61
CA THR A 223 2.62 10.39 4.99
C THR A 223 3.98 10.86 5.48
N ASP A 224 3.98 11.51 6.63
CA ASP A 224 5.18 12.00 7.30
C ASP A 224 5.06 11.74 8.80
N ASN A 225 6.16 11.40 9.46
CA ASN A 225 6.26 11.41 10.91
C ASN A 225 7.70 11.69 11.33
N ASP A 226 7.93 12.00 12.61
CA ASP A 226 9.25 12.35 13.13
C ASP A 226 10.15 11.11 13.29
N GLY A 227 9.56 9.93 13.48
CA GLY A 227 10.25 8.71 13.89
C GLY A 227 10.14 8.49 15.40
N TYR A 228 10.57 7.31 15.85
CA TYR A 228 10.40 6.88 17.24
C TYR A 228 11.67 6.29 17.87
N ILE A 229 12.79 6.30 17.13
CA ILE A 229 14.10 5.91 17.64
C ILE A 229 15.00 7.14 17.62
N GLU A 230 15.44 7.59 18.79
CA GLU A 230 16.32 8.76 18.91
C GLU A 230 17.79 8.33 19.08
N ASP A 231 18.70 9.02 18.40
CA ASP A 231 20.11 8.97 18.73
C ASP A 231 20.47 10.01 19.80
N PRO A 232 20.80 9.60 21.03
CA PRO A 232 20.97 10.51 22.16
C PRO A 232 22.19 11.42 22.05
N VAL A 233 23.15 11.09 21.17
CA VAL A 233 24.34 11.92 20.91
C VAL A 233 24.02 13.00 19.88
N THR A 234 23.22 12.64 18.87
CA THR A 234 22.98 13.50 17.72
C THR A 234 21.66 14.26 17.75
N GLY A 235 20.69 13.79 18.56
CA GLY A 235 19.31 14.23 18.59
C GLY A 235 18.58 13.97 17.27
N LYS A 236 18.99 12.94 16.51
CA LYS A 236 18.37 12.59 15.23
C LYS A 236 17.40 11.43 15.45
N ASP A 237 16.21 11.58 14.91
CA ASP A 237 15.19 10.52 14.89
C ASP A 237 15.33 9.60 13.67
N TYR A 238 15.02 8.32 13.89
CA TYR A 238 15.05 7.22 12.93
C TYR A 238 13.71 6.49 12.90
N ASN A 239 13.58 5.58 11.94
CA ASN A 239 12.36 4.80 11.69
C ASN A 239 11.15 5.67 11.35
N SER A 240 11.38 6.82 10.72
CA SER A 240 10.29 7.66 10.25
C SER A 240 9.71 7.21 8.91
N ASP A 241 8.51 7.70 8.61
CA ASP A 241 7.86 7.58 7.30
C ASP A 241 8.00 8.89 6.52
N GLY A 242 8.30 8.80 5.22
CA GLY A 242 8.34 9.94 4.32
C GLY A 242 7.86 9.55 2.93
N LEU A 243 6.54 9.41 2.76
CA LEU A 243 5.89 8.91 1.55
C LEU A 243 5.18 10.01 0.79
N GLU A 244 5.42 10.06 -0.52
CA GLU A 244 4.64 10.85 -1.47
C GLU A 244 4.23 9.96 -2.65
N ALA A 245 2.94 9.89 -2.95
CA ALA A 245 2.45 9.12 -4.09
C ALA A 245 1.31 9.82 -4.79
N PHE A 246 1.25 9.62 -6.11
CA PHE A 246 0.07 9.98 -6.88
C PHE A 246 -0.19 8.99 -8.01
N ARG A 247 -1.45 8.95 -8.42
CA ARG A 247 -1.93 8.18 -9.57
C ARG A 247 -2.96 9.00 -10.33
N THR A 248 -2.91 8.95 -11.64
CA THR A 248 -4.00 9.38 -12.51
C THR A 248 -4.41 8.23 -13.40
N LYS A 249 -5.72 8.06 -13.59
CA LYS A 249 -6.28 7.03 -14.46
C LYS A 249 -7.35 7.63 -15.35
N LEU A 250 -7.27 7.35 -16.65
CA LEU A 250 -8.32 7.63 -17.63
C LEU A 250 -8.99 6.30 -17.97
N SER A 251 -10.29 6.20 -17.74
CA SER A 251 -11.13 5.07 -18.15
C SER A 251 -11.96 5.49 -19.36
N TRP A 252 -12.09 4.61 -20.34
CA TRP A 252 -12.80 4.87 -21.58
C TRP A 252 -13.56 3.63 -22.04
N SER A 253 -14.88 3.71 -22.06
CA SER A 253 -15.83 2.68 -22.48
C SER A 253 -16.78 3.28 -23.54
N PRO A 254 -16.34 3.43 -24.80
CA PRO A 254 -17.15 3.99 -25.88
C PRO A 254 -18.34 3.10 -26.28
N THR A 255 -18.27 1.80 -25.99
CA THR A 255 -19.30 0.81 -26.28
C THR A 255 -19.33 -0.25 -25.19
N ASP A 256 -20.44 -0.98 -25.05
CA ASP A 256 -20.56 -2.05 -24.05
C ASP A 256 -19.54 -3.18 -24.22
N SER A 257 -19.05 -3.40 -25.45
CA SER A 257 -18.09 -4.45 -25.78
C SER A 257 -16.62 -4.04 -25.70
N PHE A 258 -16.31 -2.77 -25.45
CA PHE A 258 -14.93 -2.29 -25.44
C PHE A 258 -14.68 -1.32 -24.30
N SER A 259 -13.65 -1.61 -23.50
CA SER A 259 -13.16 -0.72 -22.47
C SER A 259 -11.64 -0.62 -22.51
N ALA A 260 -11.14 0.55 -22.13
CA ALA A 260 -9.74 0.87 -22.06
C ALA A 260 -9.47 1.68 -20.79
N SER A 261 -8.33 1.43 -20.14
CA SER A 261 -7.84 2.26 -19.06
C SER A 261 -6.37 2.60 -19.26
N PHE A 262 -6.01 3.86 -19.04
CA PHE A 262 -4.64 4.34 -19.07
C PHE A 262 -4.27 4.92 -17.71
N SER A 263 -3.20 4.44 -17.11
CA SER A 263 -2.78 4.87 -15.77
C SER A 263 -1.34 5.37 -15.78
N LEU A 264 -1.11 6.44 -15.03
CA LEU A 264 0.20 7.00 -14.70
C LEU A 264 0.33 6.99 -13.19
N ASP A 265 1.44 6.49 -12.68
CA ASP A 265 1.69 6.43 -11.23
C ASP A 265 3.11 6.84 -10.90
N TYR A 266 3.27 7.50 -9.75
CA TYR A 266 4.55 7.89 -9.18
C TYR A 266 4.51 7.68 -7.67
N THR A 267 5.64 7.25 -7.14
CA THR A 267 5.86 7.07 -5.72
C THR A 267 7.28 7.49 -5.41
N HIS A 268 7.43 8.37 -4.43
CA HIS A 268 8.68 8.71 -3.82
C HIS A 268 8.62 8.37 -2.34
N GLN A 269 9.70 7.79 -1.84
CA GLN A 269 9.90 7.62 -0.42
C GLN A 269 11.34 8.00 -0.09
N ASP A 270 11.53 8.78 0.98
CA ASP A 270 12.84 9.16 1.51
C ASP A 270 12.74 9.12 3.04
N ASN A 271 13.28 8.05 3.62
CA ASN A 271 13.21 7.79 5.04
C ASN A 271 14.64 7.72 5.61
N PRO A 272 14.86 8.06 6.88
CA PRO A 272 16.04 7.66 7.63
C PRO A 272 16.21 6.13 7.66
N LEU A 273 17.31 5.68 8.25
CA LEU A 273 17.54 4.26 8.48
C LEU A 273 16.42 3.65 9.31
N THR A 274 16.10 2.38 9.01
CA THR A 274 15.32 1.53 9.91
C THR A 274 16.28 0.84 10.85
N LEU A 275 16.37 1.37 12.07
CA LEU A 275 17.16 0.79 13.14
C LEU A 275 16.32 -0.23 13.90
N GLY A 276 16.99 -1.31 14.27
CA GLY A 276 16.45 -2.32 15.17
C GLY A 276 17.18 -2.30 16.50
N ARG A 277 16.93 -3.34 17.29
CA ARG A 277 17.74 -3.69 18.45
C ARG A 277 18.16 -5.15 18.37
N PRO A 278 19.31 -5.51 18.95
CA PRO A 278 19.69 -6.91 19.06
C PRO A 278 18.70 -7.65 19.99
N GLU A 279 18.09 -8.71 19.48
CA GLU A 279 17.27 -9.65 20.27
C GLU A 279 18.09 -10.87 20.75
N ALA A 280 19.36 -10.95 20.36
CA ALA A 280 20.32 -11.95 20.78
C ALA A 280 21.69 -11.32 21.06
N PRO A 281 22.52 -11.91 21.94
CA PRO A 281 23.86 -11.41 22.18
C PRO A 281 24.70 -11.37 20.90
N LEU A 282 25.33 -10.23 20.64
CA LEU A 282 26.31 -10.11 19.57
C LEU A 282 27.62 -10.68 20.08
N VAL A 283 28.08 -11.77 19.47
CA VAL A 283 29.28 -12.51 19.91
C VAL A 283 30.34 -12.48 18.83
N GLN A 284 31.53 -12.01 19.20
CA GLN A 284 32.74 -12.14 18.40
C GLN A 284 33.58 -13.30 18.92
N VAL A 285 34.21 -14.06 18.02
CA VAL A 285 35.17 -15.10 18.42
C VAL A 285 36.58 -14.57 18.23
N ASP A 286 37.27 -14.33 19.34
CA ASP A 286 38.70 -14.04 19.34
C ASP A 286 39.50 -15.35 19.41
N LEU A 287 40.55 -15.47 18.60
CA LEU A 287 41.33 -16.70 18.50
C LEU A 287 42.16 -17.00 19.75
N ALA A 288 42.48 -16.01 20.58
CA ALA A 288 43.24 -16.16 21.82
C ALA A 288 42.33 -16.20 23.05
N LEU A 289 41.27 -15.41 23.06
CA LEU A 289 40.38 -15.20 24.21
C LEU A 289 39.07 -16.00 24.14
N GLY A 290 38.76 -16.61 22.99
CA GLY A 290 37.51 -17.34 22.77
C GLY A 290 36.32 -16.41 22.51
N PRO A 291 35.06 -16.89 22.70
CA PRO A 291 33.86 -16.09 22.49
C PRO A 291 33.79 -14.89 23.44
N GLN A 292 33.68 -13.69 22.89
CA GLN A 292 33.50 -12.43 23.59
C GLN A 292 32.13 -11.86 23.23
N ILE A 293 31.36 -11.46 24.25
CA ILE A 293 30.07 -10.79 24.05
C ILE A 293 30.36 -9.31 23.84
N LEU A 294 30.01 -8.79 22.67
CA LEU A 294 30.17 -7.38 22.30
C LEU A 294 28.98 -6.55 22.77
N LEU A 295 27.77 -7.09 22.62
CA LEU A 295 26.53 -6.42 22.96
C LEU A 295 25.55 -7.45 23.52
N LEU A 296 24.92 -7.12 24.64
CA LEU A 296 23.82 -7.89 25.19
C LEU A 296 22.50 -7.32 24.67
N PRO A 297 21.49 -8.16 24.40
CA PRO A 297 20.18 -7.69 24.02
C PRO A 297 19.56 -6.93 25.19
N ASP A 298 18.93 -5.79 24.90
CA ASP A 298 18.09 -5.08 25.85
C ASP A 298 16.63 -5.24 25.44
N ALA A 299 15.82 -5.82 26.31
CA ALA A 299 14.41 -6.03 26.07
C ALA A 299 13.64 -4.81 26.57
N GLY A 300 13.09 -4.02 25.66
CA GLY A 300 12.35 -2.81 26.00
C GLY A 300 11.12 -2.57 25.11
N GLU A 301 10.62 -1.35 25.13
CA GLU A 301 9.58 -0.88 24.22
C GLU A 301 10.15 -0.63 22.81
N TYR A 302 9.29 -0.37 21.84
CA TYR A 302 9.71 -0.20 20.43
C TYR A 302 10.34 1.17 20.17
N ASP A 303 10.11 2.13 21.06
CA ASP A 303 10.65 3.49 21.09
C ASP A 303 11.82 3.58 22.07
N PHE A 304 13.02 3.37 21.53
CA PHE A 304 14.23 3.32 22.34
C PHE A 304 15.31 4.22 21.76
N GLU A 305 16.32 4.51 22.58
CA GLU A 305 17.49 5.26 22.17
C GLU A 305 18.56 4.32 21.64
N THR A 306 19.12 4.62 20.47
CA THR A 306 20.23 3.83 19.93
C THR A 306 21.11 4.65 18.99
N ARG A 307 22.21 4.05 18.56
CA ARG A 307 23.11 4.65 17.60
C ARG A 307 23.53 3.62 16.55
N THR A 308 23.72 4.12 15.35
CA THR A 308 24.23 3.37 14.20
C THR A 308 25.64 3.83 13.84
N SER A 309 26.43 2.94 13.25
CA SER A 309 27.73 3.21 12.62
C SER A 309 27.60 4.11 11.38
N PHE A 310 26.42 4.16 10.75
CA PHE A 310 26.22 4.94 9.53
C PHE A 310 26.31 6.46 9.71
N PRO A 311 26.79 7.20 8.69
CA PRO A 311 26.68 8.65 8.66
C PRO A 311 25.23 9.15 8.66
N ARG A 312 25.01 10.37 9.19
CA ARG A 312 23.66 10.95 9.36
C ARG A 312 22.86 11.11 8.06
N ASP A 313 23.50 11.20 6.90
CA ASP A 313 22.85 11.40 5.59
C ASP A 313 22.41 10.09 4.92
N PHE A 314 22.68 8.96 5.57
CA PHE A 314 22.30 7.64 5.08
C PHE A 314 20.87 7.31 5.51
N GLY A 315 20.19 6.52 4.68
CA GLY A 315 18.78 6.21 4.83
C GLY A 315 18.28 5.33 3.70
N GLN A 316 17.01 5.47 3.37
CA GLN A 316 16.33 4.64 2.39
C GLN A 316 15.56 5.52 1.43
N ARG A 317 15.85 5.35 0.14
CA ARG A 317 15.19 6.06 -0.93
C ARG A 317 14.57 5.10 -1.91
N LEU A 318 13.37 5.47 -2.34
CA LEU A 318 12.67 4.81 -3.42
C LEU A 318 12.04 5.83 -4.35
N ARG A 319 12.18 5.58 -5.64
CA ARG A 319 11.41 6.21 -6.70
C ARG A 319 10.87 5.14 -7.60
N HIS A 320 9.55 5.09 -7.69
CA HIS A 320 8.85 4.19 -8.57
C HIS A 320 7.92 4.99 -9.45
N ARG A 321 7.93 4.69 -10.75
CA ARG A 321 7.02 5.32 -11.70
C ARG A 321 6.57 4.32 -12.76
N GLY A 322 5.34 4.48 -13.21
CA GLY A 322 4.74 3.56 -14.15
C GLY A 322 3.82 4.26 -15.13
N VAL A 323 3.75 3.67 -16.32
CA VAL A 323 2.69 3.93 -17.29
C VAL A 323 2.08 2.59 -17.69
N SER A 324 0.77 2.53 -17.80
CA SER A 324 0.07 1.31 -18.21
C SER A 324 -1.16 1.60 -19.06
N ALA A 325 -1.48 0.64 -19.92
CA ALA A 325 -2.68 0.61 -20.74
C ALA A 325 -3.26 -0.80 -20.66
N ASN A 326 -4.52 -0.88 -20.22
CA ASN A 326 -5.32 -2.10 -20.25
C ASN A 326 -6.45 -1.90 -21.24
N LEU A 327 -6.59 -2.83 -22.19
CA LEU A 327 -7.66 -2.85 -23.17
C LEU A 327 -8.42 -4.17 -23.02
N GLN A 328 -9.74 -4.09 -23.02
CA GLN A 328 -10.62 -5.23 -22.99
C GLN A 328 -11.63 -5.11 -24.13
N TRP A 329 -11.80 -6.20 -24.88
CA TRP A 329 -12.73 -6.27 -26.00
C TRP A 329 -13.47 -7.60 -26.00
N ASP A 330 -14.77 -7.54 -25.78
CA ASP A 330 -15.71 -8.64 -26.01
C ASP A 330 -15.93 -8.81 -27.51
N LEU A 331 -15.22 -9.77 -28.12
CA LEU A 331 -15.33 -10.08 -29.55
C LEU A 331 -16.61 -10.88 -29.86
N SER A 332 -17.09 -11.64 -28.87
CA SER A 332 -18.35 -12.39 -28.88
C SER A 332 -18.64 -12.93 -27.47
N ASP A 333 -19.81 -13.54 -27.25
CA ASP A 333 -20.19 -14.18 -25.98
C ASP A 333 -19.19 -15.24 -25.46
N SER A 334 -18.35 -15.78 -26.33
CA SER A 334 -17.35 -16.81 -25.99
C SER A 334 -15.90 -16.32 -25.99
N TRP A 335 -15.64 -15.11 -26.50
CA TRP A 335 -14.28 -14.63 -26.75
C TRP A 335 -14.07 -13.24 -26.18
N LEU A 336 -13.24 -13.18 -25.14
CA LEU A 336 -12.72 -11.96 -24.55
C LEU A 336 -11.25 -11.79 -24.96
N LEU A 337 -10.94 -10.65 -25.56
CA LEU A 337 -9.56 -10.22 -25.77
C LEU A 337 -9.17 -9.22 -24.69
N LYS A 338 -8.11 -9.52 -23.95
CA LYS A 338 -7.52 -8.59 -22.97
C LYS A 338 -6.06 -8.34 -23.29
N SER A 339 -5.71 -7.06 -23.46
CA SER A 339 -4.35 -6.60 -23.70
C SER A 339 -3.89 -5.76 -22.53
N ILE A 340 -2.74 -6.12 -21.95
CA ILE A 340 -2.13 -5.43 -20.80
C ILE A 340 -0.74 -5.01 -21.25
N THR A 341 -0.50 -3.71 -21.30
CA THR A 341 0.81 -3.15 -21.66
C THR A 341 1.24 -2.20 -20.56
N ALA A 342 2.45 -2.38 -20.03
CA ALA A 342 2.98 -1.50 -19.00
C ALA A 342 4.49 -1.32 -19.14
N LYS A 343 4.97 -0.16 -18.70
CA LYS A 343 6.39 0.13 -18.53
C LYS A 343 6.60 0.77 -17.17
N ARG A 344 7.50 0.20 -16.40
CA ARG A 344 7.79 0.61 -15.02
C ARG A 344 9.27 0.87 -14.85
N TRP A 345 9.59 1.85 -14.01
CA TRP A 345 10.96 2.19 -13.60
C TRP A 345 11.01 2.23 -12.09
N LEU A 346 12.00 1.55 -11.52
CA LEU A 346 12.24 1.48 -10.09
C LEU A 346 13.69 1.83 -9.83
N ASN A 347 13.91 2.86 -9.03
CA ASN A 347 15.21 3.27 -8.54
C ASN A 347 15.13 3.24 -7.02
N THR A 348 15.99 2.47 -6.38
CA THR A 348 15.96 2.32 -4.93
C THR A 348 17.36 2.17 -4.36
N SER A 349 17.58 2.74 -3.19
CA SER A 349 18.81 2.61 -2.42
C SER A 349 18.45 2.54 -0.93
N SER A 350 18.81 1.46 -0.26
CA SER A 350 18.55 1.26 1.16
C SER A 350 19.85 0.91 1.86
N TYR A 351 20.23 1.71 2.85
CA TYR A 351 21.25 1.33 3.81
C TYR A 351 20.60 0.60 4.97
N ILE A 352 21.22 -0.51 5.37
CA ILE A 352 20.71 -1.45 6.35
C ILE A 352 21.78 -1.70 7.40
N ASP A 353 21.44 -1.41 8.65
CA ASP A 353 22.21 -1.74 9.84
C ASP A 353 21.70 -3.10 10.36
N ILE A 354 22.45 -4.17 10.07
CA ILE A 354 22.01 -5.55 10.37
C ILE A 354 22.29 -5.92 11.83
N ASP A 355 23.39 -5.44 12.38
CA ASP A 355 23.81 -5.76 13.74
C ASP A 355 23.14 -4.87 14.81
N ALA A 356 22.41 -3.83 14.37
CA ALA A 356 21.61 -2.96 15.22
C ALA A 356 22.47 -2.34 16.34
N SER A 357 23.68 -1.90 15.98
CA SER A 357 24.69 -1.44 16.92
C SER A 357 25.48 -0.26 16.38
N GLU A 358 26.23 0.41 17.26
CA GLU A 358 27.15 1.47 16.85
C GLU A 358 28.46 0.94 16.24
N LEU A 359 28.64 -0.38 16.20
CA LEU A 359 29.82 -1.03 15.66
C LEU A 359 29.65 -1.26 14.15
N GLU A 360 30.72 -1.08 13.39
CA GLU A 360 30.70 -1.35 11.94
C GLU A 360 30.89 -2.86 11.68
N LEU A 361 29.85 -3.66 11.93
CA LEU A 361 29.92 -5.12 11.82
C LEU A 361 29.01 -5.71 10.74
N GLY A 362 27.85 -5.08 10.49
CA GLY A 362 26.80 -5.60 9.62
C GLY A 362 26.22 -4.61 8.62
N ASP A 363 26.94 -3.54 8.29
CA ASP A 363 26.45 -2.47 7.41
C ASP A 363 26.38 -2.88 5.95
N VAL A 364 25.20 -2.74 5.34
CA VAL A 364 24.96 -3.12 3.94
C VAL A 364 24.25 -2.02 3.16
N LEU A 365 24.67 -1.81 1.90
CA LEU A 365 23.93 -1.06 0.89
C LEU A 365 23.23 -2.02 -0.06
N VAL A 366 21.91 -1.87 -0.21
CA VAL A 366 21.10 -2.55 -1.22
C VAL A 366 20.55 -1.49 -2.18
N SER A 367 21.04 -1.47 -3.43
CA SER A 367 20.61 -0.48 -4.42
C SER A 367 20.45 -1.03 -5.84
N VAL A 368 19.59 -0.36 -6.61
CA VAL A 368 19.27 -0.68 -8.01
C VAL A 368 18.99 0.63 -8.74
N ASP A 369 19.68 0.82 -9.88
CA ASP A 369 19.56 2.00 -10.73
C ASP A 369 18.67 1.80 -11.95
#